data_AF-A0A7Y7NKI3-F1
#
_entry.id   AF-A0A7Y7NKI3-F1
#
_cell.length_a   1.000
_cell.length_b   1.000
_cell.length_c   1.000
_cell.angle_alpha   90.00
_cell.angle_beta   90.00
_cell.angle_gamma   90.00
#
_symmetry.space_group_name_H-M   'P 1'
#
loop_
_entity.id
_entity.type
_entity.pdbx_description
1 polymer ?
#
loop_
_entity_poly.entity_id
_entity_poly.type
_entity_poly.pdbx_seq_one_letter_code
_entity_poly.pdbx_strand_id
1 'polypeptide(L)'
;MKIISESDQTFQCDITAPCFVYLAENEVEFIRKSKTMVAFRKGENLTKQGAFASYVLFIIDGVVKQYIEGDITKSHNLRIFKTGEFVGLSAIYN
;
A
#
# COMPACT_ATOMS: atom_id res chain seq x y z
N MET A 1 -4.99 7.24 -10.17
CA MET A 1 -3.63 6.76 -9.83
C MET A 1 -2.60 7.48 -10.70
N LYS A 2 -1.58 8.10 -10.09
CA LYS A 2 -0.42 8.68 -10.78
C LYS A 2 0.85 8.00 -10.27
N ILE A 3 1.72 7.53 -11.17
CA ILE A 3 3.06 7.05 -10.79
C ILE A 3 3.93 8.26 -10.44
N ILE A 4 4.63 8.17 -9.31
CA ILE A 4 5.57 9.20 -8.84
C ILE A 4 6.98 8.76 -9.22
N SER A 5 7.69 9.61 -9.94
CA SER A 5 9.10 9.47 -10.29
C SER A 5 10.00 10.10 -9.22
N GLU A 6 11.28 9.74 -9.21
CA GLU A 6 12.25 10.28 -8.24
C GLU A 6 12.47 11.79 -8.35
N SER A 7 12.13 12.40 -9.50
CA SER A 7 12.24 13.84 -9.72
C SER A 7 11.00 14.63 -9.32
N ASP A 8 9.90 13.96 -8.94
CA ASP A 8 8.69 14.65 -8.47
C ASP A 8 8.93 15.25 -7.07
N GLN A 9 8.45 16.47 -6.83
CA GLN A 9 8.55 17.15 -5.52
C GLN A 9 7.85 16.40 -4.38
N THR A 10 6.90 15.53 -4.71
CA THR A 10 6.16 14.67 -3.77
C THR A 10 6.84 13.32 -3.55
N PHE A 11 8.06 13.12 -4.06
CA PHE A 11 8.81 11.89 -3.87
C PHE A 11 9.24 11.79 -2.40
N GLN A 12 8.73 10.77 -1.70
CA GLN A 12 9.12 10.46 -0.33
C GLN A 12 9.64 9.02 -0.28
N CYS A 13 10.94 8.86 -0.03
CA CYS A 13 11.61 7.56 -0.03
C CYS A 13 11.66 6.88 1.35
N ASP A 14 11.23 7.60 2.41
CA ASP A 14 11.32 7.12 3.78
C ASP A 14 10.22 6.10 4.10
N ILE A 15 10.44 4.87 3.64
CA ILE A 15 9.65 3.71 4.04
C ILE A 15 10.07 3.32 5.46
N THR A 16 9.32 3.81 6.45
CA THR A 16 9.56 3.59 7.88
C THR A 16 8.67 2.45 8.43
N ALA A 17 8.69 1.31 7.76
CA ALA A 17 7.99 0.12 8.25
C ALA A 17 8.74 -0.47 9.46
N PRO A 18 8.09 -0.72 10.61
CA PRO A 18 8.75 -1.30 11.78
C PRO A 18 9.47 -2.63 11.51
N CYS A 19 8.95 -3.43 10.57
CA CYS A 19 9.57 -4.70 10.18
C CYS A 19 10.90 -4.54 9.42
N PHE A 20 11.17 -3.36 8.83
CA PHE A 20 12.42 -3.14 8.08
C PHE A 20 13.64 -2.94 8.97
N VAL A 21 13.44 -2.74 10.28
CA VAL A 21 14.53 -2.65 11.27
C VAL A 21 15.35 -3.95 11.33
N TYR A 22 14.76 -5.09 10.94
CA TYR A 22 15.42 -6.39 10.95
C TYR A 22 16.14 -6.74 9.65
N LEU A 23 16.08 -5.87 8.65
CA LEU A 23 16.69 -6.12 7.34
C LEU A 23 18.13 -5.61 7.31
N ALA A 24 19.00 -6.36 6.63
CA ALA A 24 20.34 -5.88 6.32
C ALA A 24 20.29 -4.71 5.32
N GLU A 25 21.32 -3.87 5.30
CA GLU A 25 21.35 -2.67 4.46
C GLU A 25 21.13 -2.97 2.97
N ASN A 26 21.67 -4.07 2.47
CA ASN A 26 21.51 -4.52 1.09
C ASN A 26 20.06 -4.93 0.78
N GLU A 27 19.33 -5.50 1.74
CA GLU A 27 17.92 -5.88 1.59
C GLU A 27 17.02 -4.64 1.59
N VAL A 28 17.30 -3.68 2.47
CA VAL A 28 16.61 -2.38 2.47
C VAL A 28 16.83 -1.67 1.14
N GLU A 29 18.06 -1.67 0.63
CA GLU A 29 18.41 -1.07 -0.65
C GLU A 29 17.73 -1.77 -1.83
N PHE A 30 17.63 -3.10 -1.80
CA PHE A 30 16.87 -3.87 -2.78
C PHE A 30 15.40 -3.43 -2.80
N ILE A 31 14.75 -3.34 -1.65
CA ILE A 31 13.36 -2.87 -1.55
C ILE A 31 13.23 -1.44 -2.09
N ARG A 32 14.16 -0.55 -1.77
CA ARG A 32 14.14 0.83 -2.28
C ARG A 32 14.25 0.90 -3.80
N LYS A 33 15.01 0.01 -4.44
CA LYS A 33 15.17 -0.04 -5.90
C LYS A 33 14.02 -0.74 -6.62
N SER A 34 13.39 -1.71 -5.98
CA SER A 34 12.33 -2.53 -6.59
C SER A 34 10.91 -1.99 -6.38
N LYS A 35 10.75 -0.86 -5.69
CA LYS A 35 9.44 -0.25 -5.43
C LYS A 35 8.96 0.64 -6.57
N THR A 36 7.64 0.76 -6.69
CA THR A 36 6.99 1.81 -7.48
C THR A 36 6.14 2.65 -6.57
N MET A 37 6.31 3.98 -6.64
CA MET A 37 5.50 4.90 -5.84
C MET A 37 4.31 5.41 -6.66
N VAL A 38 3.16 5.46 -6.01
CA VAL A 38 1.89 5.79 -6.65
C VAL A 38 1.05 6.67 -5.75
N ALA A 39 0.49 7.73 -6.32
CA ALA A 39 -0.47 8.61 -5.66
C ALA A 39 -1.89 8.24 -6.07
N PHE A 40 -2.76 8.08 -5.08
CA PHE A 40 -4.20 7.89 -5.27
C PHE A 40 -4.96 9.15 -4.85
N ARG A 41 -6.01 9.47 -5.59
CA ARG A 41 -6.95 10.52 -5.21
C ARG A 41 -8.00 9.97 -4.27
N LYS A 42 -8.61 10.85 -3.46
CA LYS A 42 -9.75 10.49 -2.61
C LYS A 42 -10.84 9.80 -3.44
N GLY A 43 -11.28 8.63 -2.99
CA GLY A 43 -12.32 7.83 -3.64
C GLY A 43 -11.80 6.82 -4.68
N GLU A 44 -10.50 6.83 -5.00
CA GLU A 44 -9.92 5.77 -5.84
C GLU A 44 -9.76 4.46 -5.06
N ASN A 45 -9.99 3.34 -5.74
CA ASN A 45 -9.78 2.01 -5.18
C ASN A 45 -8.31 1.60 -5.34
N LEU A 46 -7.68 1.20 -4.24
CA LEU A 46 -6.30 0.67 -4.24
C LEU A 46 -6.26 -0.78 -4.69
N THR A 47 -7.20 -1.59 -4.20
CA THR A 47 -7.40 -3.00 -4.56
C THR A 47 -8.89 -3.32 -4.60
N LYS A 48 -9.27 -4.50 -5.13
CA LYS A 48 -10.67 -4.96 -5.17
C LYS A 48 -10.80 -6.34 -4.53
N GLN A 49 -11.93 -6.58 -3.87
CA GLN A 49 -12.28 -7.89 -3.33
C GLN A 49 -12.29 -8.94 -4.44
N GLY A 50 -11.70 -10.11 -4.17
CA GLY A 50 -11.63 -11.23 -5.13
C GLY A 50 -10.70 -11.02 -6.33
N ALA A 51 -10.10 -9.84 -6.48
CA ALA A 51 -9.10 -9.61 -7.52
C ALA A 51 -7.75 -10.23 -7.11
N PHE A 52 -6.98 -10.67 -8.11
CA PHE A 52 -5.64 -11.16 -7.90
C PHE A 52 -4.72 -10.06 -7.33
N ALA A 53 -4.04 -10.34 -6.23
CA ALA A 53 -3.12 -9.41 -5.59
C ALA A 53 -1.70 -9.60 -6.17
N SER A 54 -1.38 -8.83 -7.20
CA SER A 54 -0.06 -8.87 -7.85
C SER A 54 1.03 -8.08 -7.10
N TYR A 55 0.64 -7.24 -6.13
CA TYR A 55 1.56 -6.36 -5.40
C TYR A 55 1.10 -6.21 -3.94
N VAL A 56 2.05 -5.87 -3.07
CA VAL A 56 1.78 -5.36 -1.72
C VAL A 56 1.95 -3.85 -1.72
N LEU A 57 1.03 -3.15 -1.08
CA LEU A 57 1.08 -1.70 -0.94
C LEU A 57 1.55 -1.33 0.47
N PHE A 58 2.34 -0.28 0.58
CA PHE A 58 2.74 0.34 1.84
C PHE A 58 2.22 1.78 1.87
N ILE A 59 1.53 2.18 2.94
CA ILE A 59 0.98 3.53 3.06
C ILE A 59 2.07 4.49 3.53
N ILE A 60 2.59 5.30 2.60
CA ILE A 60 3.59 6.35 2.89
C ILE A 60 2.94 7.56 3.54
N ASP A 61 1.78 7.98 3.04
CA ASP A 61 0.99 9.08 3.57
C ASP A 61 -0.50 8.89 3.28
N GLY A 62 -1.36 9.43 4.15
CA GLY A 62 -2.81 9.40 4.02
C GLY A 62 -3.50 8.27 4.79
N VAL A 63 -4.77 8.07 4.45
CA VAL A 63 -5.69 7.18 5.18
C VAL A 63 -6.54 6.39 4.18
N VAL A 64 -6.62 5.08 4.37
CA VAL A 64 -7.34 4.16 3.46
C VAL A 64 -8.40 3.39 4.22
N LYS A 65 -9.60 3.30 3.66
CA LYS A 65 -10.70 2.52 4.23
C LYS A 65 -10.74 1.13 3.62
N GLN A 66 -10.65 0.10 4.44
CA GLN A 66 -10.93 -1.28 4.06
C GLN A 66 -12.42 -1.57 4.26
N TYR A 67 -13.06 -2.12 3.24
CA TYR A 67 -14.43 -2.59 3.32
C TYR A 67 -14.61 -3.84 2.46
N ILE A 68 -15.64 -4.62 2.79
CA ILE A 68 -16.14 -5.73 1.98
C ILE A 68 -17.49 -5.32 1.38
N GLU A 69 -17.70 -5.67 0.13
CA GLU A 69 -18.98 -5.52 -0.54
C GLU A 69 -19.89 -6.68 -0.14
N GLY A 70 -21.06 -6.37 0.40
CA GLY A 70 -22.16 -7.30 0.65
C GLY A 70 -23.25 -7.14 -0.41
N ASP A 71 -24.43 -7.67 -0.14
CA ASP A 71 -25.51 -7.69 -1.15
C ASP A 71 -26.04 -6.29 -1.50
N ILE A 72 -26.23 -6.08 -2.82
CA ILE A 72 -26.91 -4.99 -3.55
C ILE A 72 -26.48 -3.55 -3.22
N THR A 73 -26.49 -3.13 -1.96
CA THR A 73 -26.14 -1.77 -1.52
C THR A 73 -25.32 -1.70 -0.23
N LYS A 74 -25.09 -2.82 0.45
CA LYS A 74 -24.44 -2.81 1.75
C LYS A 74 -22.94 -3.07 1.61
N SER A 75 -22.14 -2.15 2.15
CA SER A 75 -20.71 -2.38 2.37
C SER A 75 -20.43 -2.42 3.86
N HIS A 76 -19.51 -3.29 4.27
CA HIS A 76 -19.08 -3.42 5.64
C HIS A 76 -17.66 -2.88 5.78
N ASN A 77 -17.51 -1.74 6.46
CA ASN A 77 -16.19 -1.19 6.77
C ASN A 77 -15.53 -2.06 7.85
N LEU A 78 -14.33 -2.54 7.57
CA LEU A 78 -13.59 -3.44 8.47
C LEU A 78 -12.53 -2.70 9.27
N ARG A 79 -11.76 -1.84 8.58
CA ARG A 79 -10.59 -1.19 9.15
C ARG A 79 -10.26 0.09 8.40
N ILE A 80 -9.56 0.98 9.09
CA ILE A 80 -8.87 2.11 8.47
C ILE A 80 -7.37 1.83 8.55
N PHE A 81 -6.70 1.80 7.40
CA PHE A 81 -5.24 1.78 7.31
C PHE A 81 -4.69 3.21 7.37
N LYS A 82 -3.57 3.37 8.06
CA LYS A 82 -2.83 4.61 8.26
C LYS A 82 -1.42 4.48 7.70
N THR A 83 -0.70 5.60 7.66
CA THR A 83 0.74 5.65 7.39
C THR A 83 1.51 4.59 8.18
N GLY A 84 2.42 3.89 7.51
CA GLY A 84 3.24 2.83 8.11
C GLY A 84 2.64 1.42 8.02
N GLU A 85 1.43 1.28 7.49
CA GLU A 85 0.75 -0.01 7.38
C GLU A 85 0.81 -0.58 5.97
N PHE A 86 0.74 -1.91 5.88
CA PHE A 86 0.71 -2.63 4.61
C PHE A 86 -0.70 -3.07 4.24
N VAL A 87 -1.00 -3.07 2.94
CA VAL A 87 -2.22 -3.61 2.34
C VAL A 87 -1.84 -4.76 1.42
N GLY A 88 -2.48 -5.92 1.60
CA GLY A 88 -2.31 -7.10 0.73
C GLY A 88 -1.27 -8.13 1.19
N LEU A 89 -0.59 -7.94 2.35
CA LEU A 89 0.39 -8.92 2.86
C LEU A 89 -0.18 -10.34 3.00
N SER A 90 -1.45 -10.47 3.40
CA SER A 90 -2.10 -11.77 3.58
C SER A 90 -2.19 -12.59 2.29
N ALA A 91 -2.14 -11.93 1.12
CA ALA A 91 -2.22 -12.63 -0.16
C ALA A 91 -0.91 -13.33 -0.57
N ILE A 92 0.21 -13.08 0.13
CA ILE A 92 1.51 -13.70 -0.16
C ILE A 92 1.54 -15.19 0.26
N TYR A 93 0.80 -15.56 1.31
CA TYR A 93 0.98 -16.84 2.02
C TYR A 93 -0.20 -17.81 1.85
N ASN A 94 -1.00 -17.66 0.80
CA ASN A 94 -2.13 -18.56 0.49
C ASN A 94 -1.68 -19.91 -0.07
#